data_AF-A0A2S3IIK8-F1
#
_entry.id   AF-A0A2S3IIK8-F1
#
_cell.length_a   1.000
_cell.length_b   1.000
_cell.length_c   1.000
_cell.angle_alpha   90.00
_cell.angle_beta   90.00
_cell.angle_gamma   90.00
#
_symmetry.space_group_name_H-M   'P 1'
#
loop_
_entity.id
_entity.type
_entity.pdbx_description
1 polymer ?
#
loop_
_entity_poly.entity_id
_entity_poly.type
_entity_poly.pdbx_seq_one_letter_code
_entity_poly.pdbx_strand_id
1 'polypeptide(L)'
;MLEESLKWRAAYRPEDIRWPDVDVEAETGKMYRASFRDREGRTVVIMRPTKENTTSHDGQIRFLVYVLENAILSLPEGQEKMVWLIDFTGWTMAHATPIKTARESTSILQNYYPERLGIAFLFNPPKVFEAFYKAVKYFLDPRSIEKLNFVYLKDEESMKVLYKCIDPEVLPVDFGGRNNVAYNHEEYTKLMLKDDIKTSSFWSDDAKPVNRVANGNLVADVTPQSSLIAAKAS
;
A
#
# COMPACT_ATOMS: atom_id res chain seq x y z
N MET A 1 -4.56 -15.38 13.73
CA MET A 1 -4.43 -14.20 12.85
C MET A 1 -3.68 -13.10 13.58
N LEU A 2 -4.23 -12.47 14.63
CA LEU A 2 -3.54 -11.40 15.36
C LEU A 2 -2.15 -11.78 15.89
N GLU A 3 -2.00 -12.94 16.53
CA GLU A 3 -0.69 -13.40 17.04
C GLU A 3 0.36 -13.54 15.93
N GLU A 4 -0.03 -14.14 14.81
CA GLU A 4 0.85 -14.30 13.65
C GLU A 4 1.20 -12.95 13.01
N SER A 5 0.25 -12.01 12.94
CA SER A 5 0.53 -10.65 12.50
C SER A 5 1.50 -9.93 13.45
N LEU A 6 1.38 -10.11 14.76
CA LEU A 6 2.31 -9.54 15.74
C LEU A 6 3.72 -10.13 15.62
N LYS A 7 3.83 -11.46 15.47
CA LYS A 7 5.11 -12.13 15.21
C LYS A 7 5.74 -11.64 13.91
N TRP A 8 4.95 -11.53 12.84
CA TRP A 8 5.43 -11.02 11.56
C TRP A 8 5.91 -9.58 11.68
N ARG A 9 5.17 -8.68 12.34
CA ARG A 9 5.60 -7.29 12.54
C ARG A 9 6.89 -7.22 13.38
N ALA A 10 7.00 -8.00 14.45
CA ALA A 10 8.22 -8.04 15.27
C ALA A 10 9.46 -8.49 14.47
N ALA A 11 9.28 -9.42 13.53
CA ALA A 11 10.37 -9.93 12.69
C ALA A 11 10.66 -9.06 11.47
N TYR A 12 9.62 -8.60 10.75
CA TYR A 12 9.72 -7.87 9.48
C TYR A 12 9.94 -6.37 9.68
N ARG A 13 9.48 -5.81 10.81
CA ARG A 13 9.62 -4.41 11.22
C ARG A 13 9.18 -3.41 10.13
N PRO A 14 7.91 -3.48 9.67
CA PRO A 14 7.40 -2.58 8.63
C PRO A 14 7.50 -1.10 9.04
N GLU A 15 7.40 -0.79 10.34
CA GLU A 15 7.59 0.56 10.90
C GLU A 15 9.00 1.14 10.73
N ASP A 16 9.99 0.33 10.37
CA ASP A 16 11.38 0.77 10.16
C ASP A 16 11.71 1.03 8.68
N ILE A 17 10.85 0.63 7.75
CA ILE A 17 11.09 0.88 6.33
C ILE A 17 10.98 2.38 6.07
N ARG A 18 11.98 2.95 5.38
CA ARG A 18 12.01 4.38 5.02
C ARG A 18 12.04 4.53 3.51
N TRP A 19 11.69 5.72 3.04
CA TRP A 19 11.67 6.06 1.62
C TRP A 19 12.97 5.70 0.88
N PRO A 20 14.17 6.01 1.40
CA PRO A 20 15.42 5.65 0.71
C PRO A 20 15.66 4.14 0.55
N ASP A 21 14.93 3.29 1.30
CA ASP A 21 15.05 1.83 1.15
C ASP A 21 14.27 1.30 -0.06
N VAL A 22 13.32 2.09 -0.58
CA VAL A 22 12.32 1.65 -1.57
C VAL A 22 12.06 2.64 -2.71
N ASP A 23 12.74 3.80 -2.75
CA ASP A 23 12.51 4.86 -3.72
C ASP A 23 12.69 4.38 -5.18
N VAL A 24 13.69 3.53 -5.41
CA VAL A 24 13.97 2.88 -6.70
C VAL A 24 12.76 2.12 -7.24
N GLU A 25 11.95 1.53 -6.36
CA GLU A 25 10.74 0.79 -6.76
C GLU A 25 9.63 1.74 -7.24
N ALA A 26 9.70 3.02 -6.89
CA ALA A 26 8.66 4.00 -7.20
C ALA A 26 8.97 4.91 -8.39
N GLU A 27 10.21 4.90 -8.92
CA GLU A 27 10.70 5.84 -9.95
C GLU A 27 9.73 6.05 -11.14
N THR A 28 9.07 4.98 -11.57
CA THR A 28 8.17 4.99 -12.73
C THR A 28 6.69 5.19 -12.39
N GLY A 29 6.36 5.34 -11.10
CA GLY A 29 4.98 5.45 -10.63
C GLY A 29 4.18 4.16 -10.74
N LYS A 30 4.84 2.99 -10.64
CA LYS A 30 4.16 1.68 -10.70
C LYS A 30 3.18 1.43 -9.56
N MET A 31 3.39 2.06 -8.42
CA MET A 31 2.47 2.03 -7.29
C MET A 31 2.73 3.24 -6.40
N TYR A 32 1.69 3.91 -5.94
CA TYR A 32 1.83 5.07 -5.05
C TYR A 32 0.51 5.40 -4.35
N ARG A 33 0.60 6.10 -3.21
CA ARG A 33 -0.57 6.73 -2.58
C ARG A 33 -0.89 8.01 -3.32
N ALA A 34 -2.12 8.15 -3.82
CA ALA A 34 -2.57 9.37 -4.45
C ALA A 34 -2.59 10.54 -3.46
N SER A 35 -2.44 11.76 -3.99
CA SER A 35 -2.57 13.01 -3.21
C SER A 35 -4.02 13.39 -2.90
N PHE A 36 -4.99 12.72 -3.55
CA PHE A 36 -6.42 12.91 -3.34
C PHE A 36 -7.05 11.72 -2.60
N ARG A 37 -8.29 11.90 -2.19
CA ARG A 37 -9.12 10.89 -1.52
C ARG A 37 -10.36 10.60 -2.35
N ASP A 38 -10.98 9.48 -2.05
CA ASP A 38 -12.32 9.20 -2.56
C ASP A 38 -13.39 10.04 -1.83
N ARG A 39 -14.66 9.90 -2.23
CA ARG A 39 -15.77 10.65 -1.64
C ARG A 39 -16.05 10.30 -0.17
N GLU A 40 -15.57 9.15 0.31
CA GLU A 40 -15.69 8.71 1.71
C GLU A 40 -14.43 9.05 2.54
N GLY A 41 -13.48 9.80 1.97
CA GLY A 41 -12.24 10.18 2.65
C GLY A 41 -11.18 9.06 2.74
N ARG A 42 -11.42 7.91 2.09
CA ARG A 42 -10.45 6.82 2.01
C ARG A 42 -9.22 7.27 1.23
N THR A 43 -8.05 6.80 1.65
CA THR A 43 -6.85 6.93 0.83
C THR A 43 -7.02 6.11 -0.45
N VAL A 44 -6.51 6.64 -1.55
CA VAL A 44 -6.51 5.96 -2.85
C VAL A 44 -5.08 5.51 -3.13
N VAL A 45 -4.88 4.22 -3.37
CA VAL A 45 -3.63 3.65 -3.86
C VAL A 45 -3.77 3.41 -5.35
N ILE A 46 -2.88 4.00 -6.14
CA ILE A 46 -2.80 3.80 -7.57
C ILE A 46 -1.72 2.75 -7.85
N MET A 47 -2.04 1.78 -8.70
CA MET A 47 -1.08 0.79 -9.20
C MET A 47 -1.13 0.75 -10.72
N ARG A 48 0.04 0.72 -11.37
CA ARG A 48 0.20 0.69 -12.83
C ARG A 48 1.18 -0.44 -13.18
N PRO A 49 0.72 -1.70 -13.35
CA PRO A 49 1.61 -2.83 -13.62
C PRO A 49 2.44 -2.67 -14.90
N THR A 50 1.99 -1.86 -15.87
CA THR A 50 2.73 -1.52 -17.10
C THR A 50 3.94 -0.62 -16.88
N LYS A 51 4.10 -0.09 -15.65
CA LYS A 51 5.22 0.74 -15.24
C LYS A 51 6.25 -0.04 -14.39
N GLU A 52 6.14 -1.37 -14.30
CA GLU A 52 7.14 -2.17 -13.58
C GLU A 52 8.57 -1.86 -14.07
N ASN A 53 9.46 -1.56 -13.14
CA ASN A 53 10.81 -1.06 -13.41
C ASN A 53 11.90 -1.88 -12.74
N THR A 54 11.54 -2.77 -11.80
CA THR A 54 12.49 -3.61 -11.09
C THR A 54 12.10 -5.09 -11.22
N THR A 55 13.05 -5.98 -10.91
CA THR A 55 12.86 -7.43 -10.90
C THR A 55 13.05 -8.05 -9.52
N SER A 56 13.44 -7.24 -8.53
CA SER A 56 13.71 -7.70 -7.17
C SER A 56 12.41 -8.07 -6.47
N HIS A 57 12.22 -9.37 -6.24
CA HIS A 57 11.08 -9.86 -5.48
C HIS A 57 11.00 -9.25 -4.08
N ASP A 58 12.10 -9.25 -3.32
CA ASP A 58 12.12 -8.73 -1.95
C ASP A 58 11.93 -7.19 -1.94
N GLY A 59 12.47 -6.50 -2.95
CA GLY A 59 12.28 -5.05 -3.14
C GLY A 59 10.82 -4.69 -3.39
N GLN A 60 10.15 -5.43 -4.29
CA GLN A 60 8.73 -5.24 -4.58
C GLN A 60 7.84 -5.52 -3.36
N ILE A 61 8.14 -6.57 -2.58
CA ILE A 61 7.41 -6.89 -1.35
C ILE A 61 7.61 -5.80 -0.29
N ARG A 62 8.85 -5.32 -0.09
CA ARG A 62 9.15 -4.22 0.83
C ARG A 62 8.45 -2.93 0.43
N PHE A 63 8.43 -2.61 -0.86
CA PHE A 63 7.73 -1.44 -1.38
C PHE A 63 6.22 -1.53 -1.22
N LEU A 64 5.61 -2.71 -1.46
CA LEU A 64 4.19 -2.94 -1.16
C LEU A 64 3.89 -2.65 0.31
N VAL A 65 4.66 -3.21 1.23
CA VAL A 65 4.45 -3.00 2.67
C VAL A 65 4.62 -1.52 3.04
N TYR A 66 5.63 -0.84 2.50
CA TYR A 66 5.83 0.60 2.72
C TYR A 66 4.63 1.43 2.24
N VAL A 67 4.10 1.16 1.04
CA VAL A 67 2.91 1.85 0.52
C VAL A 67 1.68 1.58 1.38
N LEU A 68 1.50 0.34 1.87
CA LEU A 68 0.41 -0.02 2.77
C LEU A 68 0.46 0.77 4.09
N GLU A 69 1.60 0.77 4.79
CA GLU A 69 1.76 1.50 6.05
C GLU A 69 1.51 3.02 5.84
N ASN A 70 2.06 3.60 4.77
CA ASN A 70 1.85 5.00 4.42
C ASN A 70 0.40 5.34 4.04
N ALA A 71 -0.30 4.42 3.38
CA ALA A 71 -1.71 4.57 3.06
C ALA A 71 -2.59 4.49 4.31
N ILE A 72 -2.26 3.61 5.26
CA ILE A 72 -2.98 3.43 6.53
C ILE A 72 -2.77 4.62 7.45
N LEU A 73 -1.53 5.07 7.66
CA LEU A 73 -1.21 6.25 8.51
C LEU A 73 -1.73 7.57 7.95
N SER A 74 -2.18 7.55 6.70
CA SER A 74 -2.85 8.68 6.04
C SER A 74 -4.36 8.55 6.02
N LEU A 75 -4.98 7.55 6.64
CA LEU A 75 -6.43 7.52 6.77
C LEU A 75 -6.90 8.60 7.77
N PRO A 76 -8.05 9.24 7.52
CA PRO A 76 -8.66 10.11 8.52
C PRO A 76 -9.15 9.29 9.71
N GLU A 77 -9.37 9.96 10.84
CA GLU A 77 -9.94 9.32 12.02
C GLU A 77 -11.27 8.62 11.70
N GLY A 78 -11.45 7.40 12.21
CA GLY A 78 -12.63 6.57 11.95
C GLY A 78 -12.64 5.85 10.60
N GLN A 79 -11.63 6.05 9.73
CA GLN A 79 -11.49 5.32 8.48
C GLN A 79 -10.40 4.26 8.57
N GLU A 80 -10.71 3.05 8.11
CA GLU A 80 -9.81 1.89 8.22
C GLU A 80 -9.45 1.26 6.87
N LYS A 81 -10.15 1.68 5.82
CA LYS A 81 -10.09 1.08 4.48
C LYS A 81 -9.55 2.03 3.43
N MET A 82 -8.97 1.43 2.40
CA MET A 82 -8.38 2.11 1.25
C MET A 82 -9.02 1.66 -0.07
N VAL A 83 -8.97 2.54 -1.05
CA VAL A 83 -9.41 2.30 -2.43
C VAL A 83 -8.19 1.94 -3.27
N TRP A 84 -8.31 0.93 -4.10
CA TRP A 84 -7.28 0.59 -5.09
C TRP A 84 -7.75 0.99 -6.48
N LEU A 85 -6.93 1.72 -7.22
CA LEU A 85 -7.16 2.07 -8.62
C LEU A 85 -6.00 1.50 -9.45
N ILE A 86 -6.27 0.40 -10.14
CA ILE A 86 -5.25 -0.39 -10.83
C ILE A 86 -5.41 -0.21 -12.33
N ASP A 87 -4.44 0.48 -12.96
CA ASP A 87 -4.43 0.79 -14.38
C ASP A 87 -3.82 -0.34 -15.21
N PHE A 88 -4.67 -1.03 -15.97
CA PHE A 88 -4.26 -2.05 -16.92
C PHE A 88 -4.22 -1.53 -18.37
N THR A 89 -4.30 -0.21 -18.59
CA THR A 89 -4.17 0.37 -19.94
C THR A 89 -2.84 -0.03 -20.56
N GLY A 90 -2.87 -0.67 -21.72
CA GLY A 90 -1.68 -1.17 -22.41
C GLY A 90 -1.06 -2.43 -21.80
N TRP A 91 -1.73 -3.07 -20.84
CA TRP A 91 -1.24 -4.29 -20.21
C TRP A 91 -1.13 -5.45 -21.21
N THR A 92 -0.17 -6.34 -20.97
CA THR A 92 0.05 -7.55 -21.76
C THR A 92 0.57 -8.63 -20.81
N MET A 93 0.63 -9.89 -21.25
CA MET A 93 1.20 -10.97 -20.44
C MET A 93 2.66 -10.75 -20.04
N ALA A 94 3.42 -9.91 -20.75
CA ALA A 94 4.79 -9.54 -20.35
C ALA A 94 4.83 -8.69 -19.07
N HIS A 95 3.73 -8.00 -18.75
CA HIS A 95 3.57 -7.22 -17.53
C HIS A 95 2.92 -8.03 -16.39
N ALA A 96 2.74 -9.34 -16.57
CA ALA A 96 2.18 -10.19 -15.52
C ALA A 96 3.18 -10.34 -14.37
N THR A 97 2.73 -10.04 -13.16
CA THR A 97 3.54 -10.21 -11.95
C THR A 97 3.96 -11.67 -11.79
N PRO A 98 5.24 -11.95 -11.49
CA PRO A 98 5.69 -13.32 -11.22
C PRO A 98 4.86 -13.99 -10.12
N ILE A 99 4.52 -15.26 -10.32
CA ILE A 99 3.63 -16.02 -9.40
C ILE A 99 4.16 -16.00 -7.96
N LYS A 100 5.48 -16.04 -7.76
CA LYS A 100 6.11 -15.96 -6.43
C LYS A 100 5.74 -14.65 -5.74
N THR A 101 5.96 -13.50 -6.40
CA THR A 101 5.60 -12.18 -5.88
C THR A 101 4.10 -12.07 -5.67
N ALA A 102 3.28 -12.45 -6.64
CA ALA A 102 1.82 -12.37 -6.52
C ALA A 102 1.29 -13.16 -5.31
N ARG A 103 1.80 -14.38 -5.10
CA ARG A 103 1.42 -15.22 -3.96
C ARG A 103 1.82 -14.60 -2.62
N GLU A 104 3.02 -14.03 -2.53
CA GLU A 104 3.50 -13.40 -1.29
C GLU A 104 2.78 -12.09 -0.99
N SER A 105 2.57 -11.22 -1.99
CA SER A 105 1.75 -10.02 -1.86
C SER A 105 0.34 -10.36 -1.37
N THR A 106 -0.28 -11.41 -1.93
CA THR A 106 -1.61 -11.87 -1.51
C THR A 106 -1.60 -12.39 -0.07
N SER A 107 -0.58 -13.18 0.30
CA SER A 107 -0.41 -13.65 1.68
C SER A 107 -0.28 -12.48 2.67
N ILE A 108 0.51 -11.45 2.34
CA ILE A 108 0.68 -10.27 3.18
C ILE A 108 -0.65 -9.52 3.36
N LEU A 109 -1.34 -9.24 2.26
CA LEU A 109 -2.62 -8.53 2.27
C LEU A 109 -3.67 -9.28 3.11
N GLN A 110 -3.74 -10.60 2.99
CA GLN A 110 -4.75 -11.41 3.69
C GLN A 110 -4.41 -11.67 5.16
N ASN A 111 -3.14 -11.92 5.49
CA ASN A 111 -2.74 -12.38 6.82
C ASN A 111 -2.29 -11.25 7.75
N TYR A 112 -1.74 -10.16 7.20
CA TYR A 112 -1.14 -9.08 7.98
C TYR A 112 -1.85 -7.73 7.82
N TYR A 113 -2.60 -7.55 6.73
CA TYR A 113 -3.42 -6.36 6.47
C TYR A 113 -4.90 -6.71 6.18
N PRO A 114 -5.54 -7.57 7.00
CA PRO A 114 -6.89 -8.04 6.71
C PRO A 114 -7.90 -6.89 6.69
N GLU A 115 -8.90 -7.00 5.83
CA GLU A 115 -10.04 -6.07 5.71
C GLU A 115 -9.67 -4.60 5.43
N ARG A 116 -8.43 -4.31 4.99
CA ARG A 116 -8.01 -2.96 4.56
C ARG A 116 -8.54 -2.57 3.18
N LEU A 117 -8.87 -3.52 2.31
CA LEU A 117 -9.46 -3.23 1.01
C LEU A 117 -10.93 -2.82 1.18
N GLY A 118 -11.27 -1.59 0.78
CA GLY A 118 -12.64 -1.10 0.66
C GLY A 118 -13.25 -1.48 -0.69
N ILE A 119 -12.63 -1.02 -1.77
CA ILE A 119 -13.05 -1.26 -3.16
C ILE A 119 -11.81 -1.21 -4.06
N ALA A 120 -11.80 -2.02 -5.12
CA ALA A 120 -10.76 -1.96 -6.14
C ALA A 120 -11.36 -1.74 -7.52
N PHE A 121 -10.77 -0.83 -8.29
CA PHE A 121 -11.10 -0.57 -9.68
C PHE A 121 -9.99 -1.13 -10.57
N LEU A 122 -10.32 -2.14 -11.37
CA LEU A 122 -9.47 -2.66 -12.43
C LEU A 122 -9.79 -1.85 -13.70
N PHE A 123 -8.97 -0.84 -13.97
CA PHE A 123 -9.21 0.15 -15.01
C PHE A 123 -8.59 -0.27 -16.35
N ASN A 124 -9.39 -0.22 -17.41
CA ASN A 124 -9.05 -0.58 -18.80
C ASN A 124 -8.31 -1.91 -18.98
N PRO A 125 -8.69 -3.03 -18.32
CA PRO A 125 -8.03 -4.30 -18.57
C PRO A 125 -8.28 -4.77 -20.03
N PRO A 126 -7.23 -5.13 -20.78
CA PRO A 126 -7.39 -5.63 -22.14
C PRO A 126 -8.03 -7.03 -22.12
N LYS A 127 -8.61 -7.48 -23.24
CA LYS A 127 -9.25 -8.81 -23.32
C LYS A 127 -8.35 -9.97 -22.86
N VAL A 128 -7.04 -9.89 -23.11
CA VAL A 128 -6.07 -10.90 -22.67
C VAL A 128 -5.96 -11.01 -21.13
N PHE A 129 -6.34 -9.96 -20.39
CA PHE A 129 -6.35 -9.95 -18.93
C PHE A 129 -7.30 -11.01 -18.34
N GLU A 130 -8.37 -11.40 -19.04
CA GLU A 130 -9.32 -12.40 -18.54
C GLU A 130 -8.66 -13.74 -18.19
N ALA A 131 -7.68 -14.17 -19.00
CA ALA A 131 -6.94 -15.41 -18.74
C ALA A 131 -6.08 -15.29 -17.47
N PHE A 132 -5.39 -14.15 -17.31
CA PHE A 132 -4.60 -13.86 -16.12
C PHE A 132 -5.48 -13.75 -14.87
N TYR A 133 -6.60 -13.04 -14.95
CA TYR A 133 -7.54 -12.89 -13.83
C TYR A 133 -8.09 -14.25 -13.38
N LYS A 134 -8.42 -15.15 -14.31
CA LYS A 134 -8.84 -16.53 -13.95
C LYS A 134 -7.78 -17.27 -13.12
N ALA A 135 -6.49 -17.07 -13.40
CA ALA A 135 -5.42 -17.66 -12.62
C ALA A 135 -5.26 -16.99 -11.25
N VAL A 136 -5.25 -15.66 -11.20
CA VAL A 136 -5.03 -14.90 -9.95
C VAL A 136 -6.21 -15.02 -8.99
N LYS A 137 -7.44 -15.16 -9.51
CA LYS A 137 -8.67 -15.30 -8.71
C LYS A 137 -8.59 -16.47 -7.72
N TYR A 138 -7.83 -17.53 -7.98
CA TYR A 138 -7.65 -18.64 -7.04
C TYR A 138 -6.88 -18.27 -5.78
N PHE A 139 -6.10 -17.20 -5.81
CA PHE A 139 -5.36 -16.72 -4.64
C PHE A 139 -6.18 -15.74 -3.80
N LEU A 140 -7.22 -15.13 -4.36
CA LEU A 140 -8.03 -14.12 -3.69
C LEU A 140 -9.18 -14.76 -2.91
N ASP A 141 -9.41 -14.29 -1.69
CA ASP A 141 -10.59 -14.69 -0.93
C ASP A 141 -11.90 -14.14 -1.58
N PRO A 142 -13.05 -14.81 -1.37
CA PRO A 142 -14.32 -14.39 -1.96
C PRO A 142 -14.73 -12.94 -1.67
N ARG A 143 -14.46 -12.42 -0.46
CA ARG A 143 -14.83 -11.05 -0.08
C ARG A 143 -13.99 -10.02 -0.83
N SER A 144 -12.72 -10.33 -1.08
CA SER A 144 -11.87 -9.48 -1.92
C SER A 144 -12.35 -9.44 -3.37
N ILE A 145 -12.83 -10.57 -3.90
CA ILE A 145 -13.39 -10.65 -5.26
C ILE A 145 -14.65 -9.79 -5.40
N GLU A 146 -15.54 -9.78 -4.40
CA GLU A 146 -16.76 -8.97 -4.38
C GLU A 146 -16.48 -7.46 -4.41
N LYS A 147 -15.29 -7.03 -4.01
CA LYS A 147 -14.85 -5.62 -4.00
C LYS A 147 -14.26 -5.17 -5.35
N LEU A 148 -14.05 -6.08 -6.30
CA LEU A 148 -13.45 -5.77 -7.60
C LEU A 148 -14.48 -5.20 -8.58
N ASN A 149 -14.15 -4.07 -9.19
CA ASN A 149 -14.97 -3.40 -10.19
C ASN A 149 -14.15 -3.20 -11.47
N PHE A 150 -14.62 -3.75 -12.57
CA PHE A 150 -14.00 -3.56 -13.88
C PHE A 150 -14.52 -2.25 -14.48
N VAL A 151 -13.61 -1.37 -14.87
CA VAL A 151 -13.95 -0.04 -15.40
C VAL A 151 -13.28 0.14 -16.75
N TYR A 152 -14.02 0.63 -17.74
CA TYR A 152 -13.51 0.87 -19.09
C TYR A 152 -13.82 2.31 -19.48
N LEU A 153 -12.80 3.03 -19.95
CA LEU A 153 -12.90 4.46 -20.30
C LEU A 153 -13.97 4.76 -21.35
N LYS A 154 -14.25 3.79 -22.24
CA LYS A 154 -15.26 3.92 -23.30
C LYS A 154 -16.66 3.42 -22.90
N ASP A 155 -16.81 2.90 -21.69
CA ASP A 155 -18.08 2.40 -21.15
C ASP A 155 -18.57 3.37 -20.05
N GLU A 156 -19.53 4.20 -20.41
CA GLU A 156 -20.11 5.22 -19.53
C GLU A 156 -20.72 4.64 -18.25
N GLU A 157 -21.32 3.45 -18.29
CA GLU A 157 -21.93 2.85 -17.10
C GLU A 157 -20.86 2.40 -16.10
N SER A 158 -19.79 1.78 -16.59
CA SER A 158 -18.65 1.41 -15.74
C SER A 158 -17.96 2.64 -15.14
N MET A 159 -17.83 3.73 -15.92
CA MET A 159 -17.27 4.99 -15.46
C MET A 159 -18.14 5.67 -14.39
N LYS A 160 -19.48 5.58 -14.49
CA LYS A 160 -20.39 6.07 -13.44
C LYS A 160 -20.13 5.38 -12.10
N VAL A 161 -19.75 4.10 -12.08
CA VAL A 161 -19.38 3.41 -10.83
C VAL A 161 -18.12 4.03 -10.22
N LEU A 162 -17.09 4.29 -11.03
CA LEU A 162 -15.87 4.97 -10.58
C LEU A 162 -16.18 6.37 -10.03
N TYR A 163 -16.98 7.18 -10.74
CA TYR A 163 -17.31 8.55 -10.35
C TYR A 163 -18.21 8.67 -9.11
N LYS A 164 -19.00 7.62 -8.82
CA LYS A 164 -19.73 7.50 -7.55
C LYS A 164 -18.78 7.31 -6.37
N CYS A 165 -17.60 6.72 -6.59
CA CYS A 165 -16.61 6.52 -5.55
C CYS A 165 -15.61 7.68 -5.46
N ILE A 166 -15.10 8.16 -6.59
CA ILE A 166 -14.04 9.19 -6.67
C ILE A 166 -14.56 10.40 -7.43
N ASP A 167 -14.33 11.61 -6.90
CA ASP A 167 -14.76 12.82 -7.59
C ASP A 167 -13.99 13.01 -8.91
N PRO A 168 -14.66 13.18 -10.07
CA PRO A 168 -13.97 13.42 -11.33
C PRO A 168 -13.07 14.67 -11.31
N GLU A 169 -13.33 15.67 -10.46
CA GLU A 169 -12.46 16.85 -10.32
C GLU A 169 -11.06 16.50 -9.80
N VAL A 170 -10.97 15.50 -8.91
CA VAL A 170 -9.68 15.10 -8.31
C VAL A 170 -9.05 13.90 -9.03
N LEU A 171 -9.85 13.12 -9.74
CA LEU A 171 -9.42 11.96 -10.50
C LEU A 171 -8.52 12.38 -11.69
N PRO A 172 -7.37 11.69 -11.92
CA PRO A 172 -6.49 12.03 -13.05
C PRO A 172 -7.16 11.82 -14.41
N VAL A 173 -6.75 12.61 -15.40
CA VAL A 173 -7.23 12.50 -16.79
C VAL A 173 -6.97 11.13 -17.42
N ASP A 174 -5.88 10.46 -17.05
CA ASP A 174 -5.57 9.07 -17.47
C ASP A 174 -6.70 8.09 -17.10
N PHE A 175 -7.45 8.41 -16.03
CA PHE A 175 -8.58 7.63 -15.52
C PHE A 175 -9.94 8.22 -15.92
N GLY A 176 -9.99 9.16 -16.87
CA GLY A 176 -11.21 9.83 -17.31
C GLY A 176 -11.68 10.98 -16.42
N GLY A 177 -10.88 11.43 -15.45
CA GLY A 177 -11.19 12.59 -14.62
C GLY A 177 -10.80 13.94 -15.27
N ARG A 178 -10.70 14.98 -14.45
CA ARG A 178 -10.38 16.36 -14.85
C ARG A 178 -9.08 16.89 -14.23
N ASN A 179 -8.42 16.10 -13.39
CA ASN A 179 -7.16 16.48 -12.78
C ASN A 179 -5.97 16.17 -13.70
N ASN A 180 -5.19 17.19 -14.06
CA ASN A 180 -4.02 17.07 -14.93
C ASN A 180 -2.73 16.67 -14.18
N VAL A 181 -2.80 16.39 -12.88
CA VAL A 181 -1.64 15.95 -12.11
C VAL A 181 -1.24 14.54 -12.51
N ALA A 182 -0.07 14.42 -13.12
CA ALA A 182 0.61 13.16 -13.37
C ALA A 182 1.55 12.81 -12.19
N TYR A 183 1.91 11.53 -12.09
CA TYR A 183 2.95 11.10 -11.16
C TYR A 183 4.27 11.82 -11.48
N ASN A 184 4.83 12.50 -10.47
CA ASN A 184 6.15 13.11 -10.53
C ASN A 184 6.97 12.54 -9.37
N HIS A 185 8.06 11.85 -9.69
CA HIS A 185 8.85 11.13 -8.70
C HIS A 185 9.52 12.07 -7.68
N GLU A 186 9.99 13.25 -8.07
CA GLU A 186 10.60 14.21 -7.14
C GLU A 186 9.57 14.76 -6.14
N GLU A 187 8.38 15.14 -6.61
CA GLU A 187 7.30 15.62 -5.74
C GLU A 187 6.80 14.51 -4.82
N TYR A 188 6.69 13.28 -5.33
CA TYR A 188 6.32 12.12 -4.52
C TYR A 188 7.39 11.79 -3.48
N THR A 189 8.68 11.88 -3.83
CA THR A 189 9.81 11.73 -2.90
C THR A 189 9.73 12.74 -1.77
N LYS A 190 9.46 14.01 -2.06
CA LYS A 190 9.28 15.04 -1.01
C LYS A 190 8.13 14.70 -0.06
N LEU A 191 7.01 14.19 -0.61
CA LEU A 191 5.86 13.77 0.18
C LEU A 191 6.20 12.57 1.09
N MET A 192 6.88 11.56 0.56
CA MET A 192 7.26 10.35 1.29
C MET A 192 8.28 10.63 2.39
N LEU A 193 9.29 11.46 2.13
CA LEU A 193 10.25 11.89 3.16
C LEU A 193 9.56 12.65 4.31
N LYS A 194 8.53 13.45 4.00
CA LYS A 194 7.72 14.11 5.04
C LYS A 194 6.91 13.09 5.86
N ASP A 195 6.35 12.08 5.21
CA ASP A 195 5.57 11.04 5.87
C ASP A 195 6.45 10.11 6.72
N ASP A 196 7.71 9.87 6.33
CA ASP A 196 8.69 9.14 7.16
C ASP A 196 8.94 9.85 8.50
N ILE A 197 9.04 11.18 8.49
CA ILE A 197 9.20 11.99 9.70
C ILE A 197 7.95 11.87 10.58
N LYS A 198 6.75 11.96 9.98
CA LYS A 198 5.48 11.78 10.69
C LYS A 198 5.38 10.39 11.32
N THR A 199 5.72 9.35 10.55
CA THR A 199 5.68 7.95 10.98
C THR A 199 6.65 7.71 12.14
N SER A 200 7.87 8.22 12.03
CA SER A 200 8.86 8.11 13.10
C SER A 200 8.40 8.81 14.39
N SER A 201 7.73 9.96 14.26
CA SER A 201 7.17 10.68 15.42
C SER A 201 6.02 9.90 16.08
N PHE A 202 5.12 9.33 15.27
CA PHE A 202 4.00 8.51 15.75
C PHE A 202 4.48 7.33 16.60
N TRP A 203 5.43 6.55 16.10
CA TRP A 203 5.98 5.40 16.84
C TRP A 203 6.87 5.79 18.02
N SER A 204 7.52 6.96 17.96
CA SER A 204 8.30 7.47 19.10
C SER A 204 7.41 7.92 20.27
N ASP A 205 6.21 8.42 19.99
CA ASP A 205 5.25 8.83 21.01
C ASP A 205 4.62 7.62 21.72
N ASP A 206 4.38 6.52 21.00
CA ASP A 206 3.93 5.24 21.58
C ASP A 206 5.02 4.53 22.41
N ALA A 207 6.30 4.80 22.12
CA ALA A 207 7.43 4.28 22.87
C ALA A 207 7.67 5.01 24.21
N LYS A 208 6.96 6.10 24.50
CA LYS A 208 7.03 6.76 25.82
C LYS A 208 6.37 5.85 26.85
N PRO A 209 7.06 5.52 27.97
CA PRO A 209 6.44 4.73 29.02
C PRO A 209 5.21 5.48 29.53
N VAL A 210 4.05 4.84 29.41
CA VAL A 210 2.84 5.29 30.12
C VAL A 210 3.19 5.21 31.60
N ASN A 211 3.43 6.36 32.24
CA ASN A 211 3.53 6.47 33.69
C ASN A 211 2.18 6.06 34.29
N ARG A 212 1.96 4.76 34.42
CA ARG A 212 0.92 4.22 35.29
C ARG A 212 1.35 4.58 36.69
N VAL A 213 0.69 5.57 37.28
CA VAL A 213 0.68 5.74 38.74
C VAL A 213 -0.02 4.51 39.30
N ALA A 214 0.74 3.44 39.48
CA ALA A 214 0.32 2.24 40.18
C ALA A 214 0.69 2.44 41.65
N ASN A 215 -0.33 2.66 42.47
CA ASN A 215 -0.22 2.48 43.91
C ASN A 215 0.35 1.09 44.20
N GLY A 216 1.54 1.06 44.81
CA GLY A 216 2.08 -0.04 45.60
C GLY A 216 2.05 -1.44 44.96
N ASN A 217 3.14 -1.81 44.28
CA ASN A 217 4.00 -2.94 44.67
C ASN A 217 5.03 -3.21 43.57
N LEU A 218 6.28 -3.35 43.99
CA LEU A 218 7.46 -3.58 43.16
C LEU A 218 7.35 -4.90 42.38
N VAL A 219 7.49 -4.83 41.06
CA VAL A 219 7.94 -5.96 40.22
C VAL A 219 9.08 -5.41 39.37
N ALA A 220 10.22 -6.12 39.37
CA ALA A 220 11.46 -5.68 38.75
C ALA A 220 11.33 -5.57 37.22
N ASP A 221 11.72 -4.41 36.68
CA ASP A 221 11.84 -4.17 35.25
C ASP A 221 13.04 -4.92 34.67
N VAL A 222 12.79 -5.72 33.62
CA VAL A 222 13.85 -6.28 32.78
C VAL A 222 14.12 -5.27 31.66
N THR A 223 15.19 -4.50 31.81
CA THR A 223 15.73 -3.63 30.74
C THR A 223 16.20 -4.46 29.53
N PRO A 224 15.83 -4.11 28.29
CA PRO A 224 16.48 -4.67 27.11
C PRO A 224 17.89 -4.08 26.98
N GLN A 225 18.91 -4.94 26.91
CA GLN A 225 20.28 -4.54 26.60
C GLN A 225 20.37 -4.01 25.15
N SER A 226 20.76 -2.75 25.02
CA SER A 226 21.23 -2.15 23.77
C SER A 226 22.58 -2.78 23.38
N SER A 227 22.63 -3.48 22.25
CA SER A 227 23.88 -3.94 21.64
C SER A 227 24.47 -2.83 20.76
N LEU A 228 25.42 -2.09 21.31
CA LEU A 228 26.34 -1.26 20.54
C LEU A 228 27.30 -2.16 19.75
N ILE A 229 27.16 -2.21 18.43
CA ILE A 229 28.17 -2.80 17.55
C ILE A 229 29.34 -1.80 17.46
N ALA A 230 30.43 -2.13 18.14
CA ALA A 230 31.70 -1.43 18.01
C ALA A 230 32.36 -1.79 16.67
N ALA A 231 32.56 -0.79 15.82
CA ALA A 231 33.48 -0.86 14.69
C ALA A 231 34.90 -1.07 15.22
N LYS A 232 35.59 -2.12 14.74
CA LYS A 232 37.05 -2.22 14.85
C LYS A 232 37.65 -2.12 13.45
N ALA A 233 38.46 -1.09 13.28
CA ALA A 233 39.42 -0.94 12.21
C ALA A 233 40.61 -1.88 12.43
N SER A 234 41.03 -2.58 11.38
CA SER A 234 42.41 -2.87 10.97
C SER A 234 42.38 -3.53 9.60
#